data_AF-A0A3D0JT52-F1
#
_entry.id   AF-A0A3D0JT52-F1
#
_cell.length_a   1.000
_cell.length_b   1.000
_cell.length_c   1.000
_cell.angle_alpha   90.00
_cell.angle_beta   90.00
_cell.angle_gamma   90.00
#
_symmetry.space_group_name_H-M   'P 1'
#
loop_
_entity.id
_entity.type
_entity.pdbx_description
1 polymer ?
#
loop_
_entity_poly.entity_id
_entity_poly.type
_entity_poly.pdbx_seq_one_letter_code
_entity_poly.pdbx_strand_id
1 'polypeptide(L)' 'KSGGIAPDLRLLELGASGDEWFKERVINGAVRDGRVYMPKMADYLSQEALWAVRTYLESVHVEE' A
#
# COMPACT_ATOMS: atom_id res chain seq x y z
N LYS A 1 -11.92 -10.18 -5.38
CA LYS A 1 -10.46 -10.33 -5.61
C LYS A 1 -10.03 -9.23 -6.57
N SER A 2 -8.97 -8.48 -6.27
CA SER A 2 -8.43 -7.47 -7.19
C SER A 2 -8.04 -8.17 -8.50
N GLY A 3 -8.82 -7.95 -9.57
CA GLY A 3 -8.64 -8.58 -10.88
C GLY A 3 -7.65 -7.83 -11.78
N GLY A 4 -6.82 -6.96 -11.20
CA GLY A 4 -5.91 -6.06 -11.92
C GLY A 4 -4.45 -6.18 -11.47
N ILE A 5 -3.62 -5.29 -12.01
CA ILE A 5 -2.17 -5.24 -11.75
C ILE A 5 -1.84 -4.84 -10.31
N ALA A 6 -2.75 -4.16 -9.61
CA ALA A 6 -2.58 -3.75 -8.22
C ALA A 6 -3.02 -4.88 -7.25
N PRO A 7 -2.22 -5.22 -6.24
CA PRO A 7 -2.62 -6.19 -5.22
C PRO A 7 -3.79 -5.66 -4.39
N ASP A 8 -4.60 -6.57 -3.83
CA ASP A 8 -5.66 -6.20 -2.88
C ASP A 8 -5.03 -5.88 -1.52
N LEU A 9 -5.02 -4.60 -1.15
CA LEU A 9 -4.34 -4.14 0.08
C LEU A 9 -5.03 -4.60 1.37
N ARG A 10 -6.26 -5.11 1.29
CA ARG A 10 -6.99 -5.67 2.44
C ARG A 10 -6.43 -7.01 2.91
N LEU A 11 -5.65 -7.67 2.04
CA LEU A 11 -4.96 -8.93 2.33
C LEU A 11 -3.58 -8.72 2.97
N LEU A 12 -3.16 -7.47 3.19
CA LEU A 12 -1.90 -7.20 3.88
C LEU A 12 -1.98 -7.71 5.32
N GLU A 13 -0.89 -8.32 5.78
CA GLU A 13 -0.76 -8.73 7.18
C GLU A 13 -1.03 -7.54 8.12
N LEU A 14 -1.67 -7.83 9.25
CA LEU A 14 -1.88 -6.84 10.30
C LEU A 14 -0.57 -6.61 11.07
N GLY A 15 -0.36 -5.38 11.54
CA GLY A 15 0.82 -5.02 12.33
C GLY A 15 2.09 -4.82 11.51
N ALA A 16 3.24 -5.01 12.15
CA ALA A 16 4.52 -4.45 11.72
C ALA A 16 4.99 -4.92 10.32
N SER A 17 4.73 -6.18 9.95
CA SER A 17 5.13 -6.70 8.64
C SER A 17 4.35 -6.04 7.49
N GLY A 18 3.03 -5.91 7.62
CA GLY A 18 2.21 -5.21 6.65
C GLY A 18 2.44 -3.70 6.64
N ASP A 19 2.79 -3.12 7.79
CA ASP A 19 3.16 -1.70 7.89
C ASP A 19 4.45 -1.41 7.14
N GLU A 20 5.49 -2.23 7.32
CA GLU A 20 6.76 -2.03 6.62
C GLU A 20 6.58 -2.20 5.10
N TRP A 21 5.80 -3.21 4.69
CA TRP A 21 5.44 -3.39 3.28
C TRP A 21 4.70 -2.16 2.74
N PHE A 22 3.66 -1.68 3.44
CA PHE A 22 2.88 -0.53 3.00
C PHE A 22 3.75 0.72 2.86
N LYS A 23 4.56 1.00 3.88
CA LYS A 23 5.51 2.11 3.95
C LYS A 23 6.51 2.07 2.80
N GLU A 24 7.15 0.94 2.55
CA GLU A 24 8.12 0.80 1.46
C GLU A 24 7.47 1.12 0.11
N ARG A 25 6.24 0.63 -0.11
CA ARG A 25 5.49 0.82 -1.36
C ARG A 25 5.03 2.26 -1.56
N VAL A 26 4.50 2.92 -0.55
CA VAL A 26 4.03 4.31 -0.69
C VAL A 26 5.17 5.31 -0.81
N ILE A 27 6.33 5.03 -0.22
CA ILE A 27 7.53 5.89 -0.32
C ILE A 27 8.22 5.70 -1.67
N ASN A 28 8.46 4.46 -2.08
CA ASN A 28 9.29 4.18 -3.25
C ASN A 28 8.50 3.99 -4.55
N GLY A 29 7.19 3.75 -4.45
CA GLY A 29 6.36 3.40 -5.60
C GLY A 29 6.74 2.03 -6.16
N ALA A 30 6.48 1.83 -7.45
CA ALA A 30 6.77 0.60 -8.16
C ALA A 30 7.08 0.87 -9.62
N VAL A 31 8.28 0.48 -10.04
CA VAL A 31 8.69 0.55 -11.44
C VAL A 31 9.15 -0.84 -11.86
N ARG A 32 8.64 -1.31 -13.00
CA ARG A 32 9.03 -2.59 -13.60
C ARG A 32 9.16 -2.39 -15.10
N ASP A 33 10.28 -2.83 -15.67
CA ASP A 33 10.57 -2.72 -17.11
C ASP A 33 10.40 -1.29 -17.65
N GLY A 34 10.82 -0.29 -16.87
CA GLY A 34 10.72 1.13 -17.22
C GLY A 34 9.31 1.74 -17.13
N ARG A 35 8.29 0.96 -16.75
CA ARG A 35 6.91 1.44 -16.58
C ARG A 35 6.61 1.67 -15.10
N VAL A 36 5.90 2.76 -14.80
CA VAL A 36 5.43 3.08 -13.46
C VAL A 36 4.12 2.33 -13.21
N TYR A 37 4.15 1.41 -12.24
CA TYR A 37 3.01 0.61 -11.78
C TYR A 37 2.33 1.24 -10.57
N MET A 38 3.10 1.96 -9.76
CA MET A 38 2.63 2.71 -8.61
C MET A 38 3.51 3.96 -8.47
N PRO A 39 2.95 5.17 -8.44
CA PRO A 39 3.71 6.38 -8.15
C PRO A 39 4.16 6.41 -6.68
N LYS A 40 5.15 7.25 -6.37
CA LYS A 40 5.57 7.54 -5.00
C LYS A 40 4.49 8.39 -4.33
N MET A 41 3.60 7.75 -3.58
CA MET A 41 2.48 8.44 -2.94
C MET A 41 2.94 9.45 -1.88
N ALA A 42 4.14 9.26 -1.31
CA ALA A 42 4.78 10.22 -0.40
C ALA A 42 5.05 11.60 -1.03
N ASP A 43 5.07 11.73 -2.37
CA ASP A 43 5.20 13.02 -3.05
C ASP A 43 3.87 13.82 -3.06
N TYR A 44 2.74 13.16 -2.78
CA TYR A 44 1.39 13.73 -2.90
C TYR A 44 0.61 13.77 -1.60
N LEU A 45 0.91 12.86 -0.67
CA LEU A 45 0.22 12.70 0.60
C LEU A 45 1.21 12.88 1.75
N SER A 46 0.77 13.57 2.81
CA SER A 46 1.56 13.67 4.04
C SER A 46 1.71 12.30 4.69
N GLN A 47 2.68 12.18 5.60
CA GLN A 47 2.89 10.95 6.37
C GLN A 47 1.62 10.54 7.14
N GLU A 48 0.92 11.49 7.74
CA GLU A 48 -0.32 11.26 8.48
C GLU A 48 -1.44 10.78 7.57
N ALA A 49 -1.56 11.34 6.35
CA ALA A 49 -2.55 10.90 5.38
C ALA A 49 -2.29 9.46 4.92
N LEU A 50 -1.02 9.09 4.70
CA LEU A 50 -0.65 7.71 4.37
C LEU A 50 -0.98 6.75 5.51
N TRP A 51 -0.70 7.13 6.76
CA TRP A 51 -1.06 6.32 7.92
C TRP A 51 -2.57 6.20 8.12
N ALA A 52 -3.33 7.26 7.85
CA ALA A 52 -4.79 7.20 7.90
C ALA A 52 -5.35 6.17 6.89
N VAL A 53 -4.78 6.11 5.68
CA VAL A 53 -5.12 5.06 4.70
C VAL A 53 -4.76 3.67 5.23
N ARG A 54 -3.57 3.50 5.84
CA ARG A 54 -3.16 2.22 6.43
C ARG A 54 -4.13 1.77 7.54
N THR A 55 -4.46 2.64 8.47
CA THR A 55 -5.43 2.35 9.54
C THR A 55 -6.79 1.98 8.99
N TYR A 56 -7.25 2.65 7.92
CA TYR A 56 -8.48 2.25 7.24
C TYR A 56 -8.36 0.83 6.66
N LEU A 57 -7.26 0.51 5.95
CA LEU A 57 -7.04 -0.81 5.37
C LEU A 57 -7.03 -1.92 6.44
N GLU A 58 -6.44 -1.66 7.61
CA GLU A 58 -6.48 -2.59 8.75
C GLU A 58 -7.92 -2.79 9.27
N SER A 59 -8.73 -1.72 9.31
CA SER A 59 -10.14 -1.81 9.76
C SER A 59 -11.03 -2.64 8.84
N VAL A 60 -10.64 -2.79 7.58
CA VAL A 60 -11.36 -3.57 6.55
C VAL A 60 -10.56 -4.81 6.09
N HIS A 61 -9.62 -5.26 6.92
CA HIS A 61 -8.79 -6.44 6.64
C HIS A 61 -9.64 -7.69 6.42
N VAL A 62 -9.18 -8.55 5.52
CA VAL A 62 -9.80 -9.85 5.25
C VAL A 62 -8.73 -10.92 5.21
N GLU A 63 -9.00 -12.04 5.86
CA GLU A 63 -8.21 -13.28 5.71
C GLU A 63 -8.68 -14.02 4.45
N GLU A 64 -7.77 -14.72 3.77
CA GLU A 64 -8.12 -15.51 2.56
C GLU A 64 -8.64 -16.91 2.90
#